data_AF-A0A351HD77-F1
#
_entry.id   AF-A0A351HD77-F1
#
_cell.length_a   1.000
_cell.length_b   1.000
_cell.length_c   1.000
_cell.angle_alpha   90.00
_cell.angle_beta   90.00
_cell.angle_gamma   90.00
#
_symmetry.space_group_name_H-M   'P 1'
#
loop_
_entity.id
_entity.type
_entity.pdbx_description
1 polymer ?
#
loop_
_entity_poly.entity_id
_entity_poly.type
_entity_poly.pdbx_seq_one_letter_code
_entity_poly.pdbx_strand_id
1 'polypeptide(L)'
;MDLIKKNLIFTVVLAVCLLIFVAGAYLAFSESGTIGKAQQQISSAEARLNSMLFADPAPTEANVAASQQNVAQLEAVLENIRADLQRGARLSTSTDGIGVMAGIQQYISEYQRKAAAQMDANGEAAPISLPKDFAFGFEQYINEAKPLDDEERSATLDKQRQILSYLLNRLFDAKPAGIVSVKREVLERGSSGQNSDKNFQISSAISARVPGAIDTLAFSMTFTAYTDSLRSFLNDLAKFDLPIVVRSIEVSRPSGSQTT
;
A
#
# COMPACT_ATOMS: atom_id res chain seq x y z
N MET A 1 -42.46 54.12 -60.43
CA MET A 1 -43.85 54.11 -59.93
C MET A 1 -44.91 54.08 -61.04
N ASP A 2 -44.55 54.26 -62.32
CA ASP A 2 -45.54 54.38 -63.42
C ASP A 2 -46.11 53.03 -63.92
N LEU A 3 -45.34 51.94 -63.79
CA LEU A 3 -45.78 50.56 -64.09
C LEU A 3 -46.77 49.99 -63.06
N ILE A 4 -46.67 50.42 -61.80
CA ILE A 4 -47.47 49.90 -60.67
C ILE A 4 -48.91 50.42 -60.73
N LYS A 5 -49.10 51.67 -61.17
CA LYS A 5 -50.44 52.26 -61.32
C LYS A 5 -51.16 51.79 -62.59
N LYS A 6 -50.42 51.51 -63.67
CA LYS A 6 -51.00 51.13 -64.97
C LYS A 6 -51.50 49.68 -65.00
N ASN A 7 -50.80 48.77 -64.32
CA ASN A 7 -51.14 47.34 -64.25
C ASN A 7 -51.28 46.87 -62.78
N LEU A 8 -52.11 47.58 -62.00
CA LEU A 8 -52.26 47.39 -60.56
C LEU A 8 -52.57 45.92 -60.19
N ILE A 9 -53.52 45.29 -60.89
CA ILE A 9 -53.95 43.91 -60.62
C ILE A 9 -52.79 42.92 -60.82
N PHE A 10 -52.05 43.05 -61.93
CA PHE A 10 -50.90 42.19 -62.23
C PHE A 10 -49.80 42.33 -61.17
N THR A 11 -49.54 43.56 -60.71
CA THR A 11 -48.50 43.83 -59.70
C THR A 11 -48.87 43.24 -58.33
N VAL A 12 -50.15 43.30 -57.95
CA VAL A 12 -50.66 42.68 -56.71
C VAL A 12 -50.58 41.15 -56.78
N VAL A 13 -51.01 40.54 -57.89
CA VAL A 13 -50.91 39.09 -58.08
C VAL A 13 -49.46 38.62 -58.03
N LEU A 14 -48.55 39.33 -58.70
CA LEU A 14 -47.12 39.02 -58.67
C LEU A 14 -46.54 39.11 -57.25
N ALA A 15 -46.91 40.15 -56.48
CA ALA A 15 -46.47 40.30 -55.10
C ALA A 15 -46.99 39.17 -54.20
N VAL A 16 -48.24 38.74 -54.38
CA VAL A 16 -48.82 37.60 -53.65
C VAL A 16 -48.10 36.29 -54.02
N CYS A 17 -47.86 36.04 -55.31
CA CYS A 17 -47.10 34.86 -55.75
C CYS A 17 -45.68 34.85 -55.17
N LEU A 18 -45.01 36.01 -55.12
CA LEU A 18 -43.67 36.13 -54.57
C LEU A 18 -43.64 35.88 -53.05
N LEU A 19 -44.65 36.35 -52.31
CA LEU A 19 -44.81 36.05 -50.89
C LEU A 19 -45.05 34.56 -50.63
N ILE A 20 -45.91 33.91 -51.42
CA ILE A 20 -46.16 32.47 -51.32
C ILE A 20 -44.88 31.68 -51.61
N PHE A 21 -44.11 32.08 -52.62
CA PHE A 21 -42.84 31.44 -52.96
C PHE A 21 -41.81 31.58 -51.84
N VAL A 22 -41.64 32.78 -51.27
CA VAL A 22 -40.71 33.02 -50.16
C VAL A 22 -41.13 32.24 -48.91
N ALA A 23 -42.42 32.22 -48.58
CA ALA A 23 -42.94 31.43 -47.46
C ALA A 23 -42.73 29.92 -47.67
N GLY A 24 -42.96 29.41 -48.88
CA GLY A 24 -42.70 28.01 -49.24
C GLY A 24 -41.21 27.66 -49.19
N ALA A 25 -40.33 28.53 -49.69
CA ALA A 25 -38.89 28.36 -49.63
C ALA A 25 -38.36 28.38 -48.18
N TYR A 26 -38.90 29.26 -47.34
CA TYR A 26 -38.55 29.34 -45.92
C TYR A 26 -38.94 28.06 -45.17
N LEU A 27 -40.17 27.58 -45.34
CA LEU A 27 -40.63 26.33 -44.73
C LEU A 27 -39.83 25.11 -45.22
N ALA A 28 -39.56 25.03 -46.53
CA ALA A 28 -38.75 23.96 -47.10
C ALA A 28 -37.30 23.99 -46.55
N PHE A 29 -36.72 25.17 -46.39
CA PHE A 29 -35.38 25.31 -45.82
C PHE A 29 -35.36 24.96 -44.32
N SER A 30 -36.35 25.41 -43.54
CA SER A 30 -36.43 25.08 -42.11
C SER A 30 -36.62 23.58 -41.85
N GLU A 31 -37.44 22.91 -42.66
CA GLU A 31 -37.65 21.47 -42.58
C GLU A 31 -36.46 20.67 -43.15
N SER A 32 -35.74 21.20 -44.15
CA SER A 32 -34.53 20.54 -44.64
C SER A 32 -33.44 20.45 -43.57
N GLY A 33 -33.35 21.46 -42.69
CA GLY A 33 -32.41 21.49 -41.57
C GLY A 33 -32.75 20.50 -40.47
N THR A 34 -34.04 20.25 -40.20
CA THR A 34 -34.48 19.24 -39.23
C THR A 34 -34.25 17.83 -39.78
N ILE A 35 -34.54 17.60 -41.07
CA ILE A 35 -34.27 16.34 -41.77
C ILE A 35 -32.76 16.04 -41.78
N GLY A 36 -31.91 17.02 -42.12
CA GLY A 36 -30.46 16.85 -42.12
C GLY A 36 -29.90 16.50 -40.74
N LYS A 37 -30.40 17.15 -39.67
CA LYS A 37 -30.04 16.82 -38.29
C LYS A 37 -30.48 15.41 -37.90
N ALA A 38 -31.70 15.01 -38.25
CA ALA A 38 -32.20 13.66 -37.98
C ALA A 38 -31.37 12.59 -38.71
N GLN A 39 -31.03 12.83 -39.99
CA GLN A 39 -30.17 11.95 -40.78
C GLN A 39 -28.79 11.77 -40.13
N GLN A 40 -28.21 12.87 -39.64
CA GLN A 40 -26.90 12.85 -38.98
C GLN A 40 -26.92 12.17 -37.60
N GLN A 41 -28.03 12.31 -36.86
CA GLN A 41 -28.23 11.56 -35.61
C GLN A 41 -28.33 10.05 -35.88
N ILE A 42 -29.06 9.63 -36.90
CA ILE A 42 -29.16 8.22 -37.28
C ILE A 42 -27.80 7.67 -37.69
N SER A 43 -27.06 8.35 -38.58
CA SER A 43 -25.75 7.87 -39.03
C SER A 43 -24.72 7.80 -37.90
N SER A 44 -24.74 8.76 -36.98
CA SER A 44 -23.86 8.73 -35.79
C SER A 44 -24.25 7.63 -34.79
N ALA A 45 -25.55 7.34 -34.63
CA ALA A 45 -26.02 6.23 -33.82
C ALA A 45 -25.65 4.88 -34.44
N GLU A 46 -25.79 4.71 -35.75
CA GLU A 46 -25.35 3.51 -36.48
C GLU A 46 -23.83 3.31 -36.38
N ALA A 47 -23.05 4.38 -36.54
CA ALA A 47 -21.60 4.32 -36.39
C ALA A 47 -21.19 3.88 -34.97
N ARG A 48 -21.87 4.39 -33.93
CA ARG A 48 -21.67 3.96 -32.55
C ARG A 48 -22.07 2.50 -32.34
N LEU A 49 -23.24 2.08 -32.84
CA LEU A 49 -23.70 0.70 -32.73
C LEU A 49 -22.72 -0.25 -33.40
N ASN A 50 -22.26 0.05 -34.63
CA ASN A 50 -21.27 -0.73 -35.34
C ASN A 50 -19.94 -0.76 -34.57
N SER A 51 -19.48 0.37 -34.02
CA SER A 51 -18.25 0.39 -33.21
C SER A 51 -18.35 -0.48 -31.96
N MET A 52 -19.53 -0.59 -31.34
CA MET A 52 -19.76 -1.47 -30.21
C MET A 52 -19.83 -2.93 -30.64
N LEU A 53 -20.59 -3.24 -31.70
CA LEU A 53 -20.74 -4.61 -32.24
C LEU A 53 -19.40 -5.24 -32.65
N PHE A 54 -18.46 -4.43 -33.16
CA PHE A 54 -17.14 -4.88 -33.59
C PHE A 54 -16.01 -4.52 -32.62
N ALA A 55 -16.32 -4.03 -31.41
CA ALA A 55 -15.32 -3.91 -30.35
C ALA A 55 -14.85 -5.31 -29.92
N ASP A 56 -13.61 -5.41 -29.43
CA ASP A 56 -13.10 -6.65 -28.84
C ASP A 56 -12.78 -6.42 -27.35
N PRO A 57 -13.52 -7.04 -26.41
CA PRO A 57 -14.70 -7.89 -26.64
C PRO A 57 -15.97 -7.08 -26.94
N ALA A 58 -16.82 -7.59 -27.85
CA ALA A 58 -18.09 -6.94 -28.18
C ALA A 58 -19.04 -6.99 -26.96
N PRO A 59 -19.89 -5.99 -26.70
CA PRO A 59 -20.79 -5.95 -25.54
C PRO A 59 -22.03 -6.83 -25.76
N THR A 60 -21.81 -8.11 -26.08
CA THR A 60 -22.85 -9.14 -26.11
C THR A 60 -23.19 -9.56 -24.68
N GLU A 61 -24.40 -10.08 -24.44
CA GLU A 61 -24.78 -10.58 -23.12
C GLU A 61 -23.78 -11.60 -22.56
N ALA A 62 -23.24 -12.47 -23.44
CA ALA A 62 -22.21 -13.44 -23.08
C ALA A 62 -20.91 -12.77 -22.59
N ASN A 63 -20.42 -11.75 -23.30
CA ASN A 63 -19.19 -11.04 -22.91
C ASN A 63 -19.39 -10.16 -21.68
N VAL A 64 -20.57 -9.56 -21.51
CA VAL A 64 -20.91 -8.81 -20.29
C VAL A 64 -20.95 -9.75 -19.08
N ALA A 65 -21.59 -10.92 -19.21
CA ALA A 65 -21.60 -11.93 -18.15
C ALA A 65 -20.20 -12.47 -17.84
N ALA A 66 -19.39 -12.75 -18.87
CA ALA A 66 -18.00 -13.17 -18.70
C ALA A 66 -17.14 -12.07 -18.04
N SER A 67 -17.35 -10.80 -18.39
CA SER A 67 -16.67 -9.66 -17.77
C SER A 67 -17.05 -9.52 -16.30
N GLN A 68 -18.34 -9.62 -15.96
CA GLN A 68 -18.81 -9.62 -14.57
C GLN A 68 -18.21 -10.77 -13.76
N GLN A 69 -18.14 -11.97 -14.36
CA GLN A 69 -17.51 -13.12 -13.73
C GLN A 69 -16.00 -12.90 -13.51
N ASN A 70 -15.29 -12.32 -14.48
CA ASN A 70 -13.88 -11.98 -14.37
C ASN A 70 -13.64 -10.95 -13.25
N VAL A 71 -14.48 -9.90 -13.18
CA VAL A 71 -14.40 -8.90 -12.10
C VAL A 71 -14.60 -9.58 -10.75
N ALA A 72 -15.63 -10.41 -10.58
CA ALA A 72 -15.87 -11.13 -9.34
C ALA A 72 -14.70 -12.05 -8.95
N GLN A 73 -14.09 -12.74 -9.92
CA GLN A 73 -12.91 -13.57 -9.68
C GLN A 73 -11.69 -12.73 -9.26
N LEU A 74 -11.45 -11.61 -9.95
CA LEU A 74 -10.34 -10.71 -9.63
C LEU A 74 -10.52 -10.07 -8.25
N GLU A 75 -11.73 -9.66 -7.89
CA GLU A 75 -12.06 -9.14 -6.56
C GLU A 75 -11.81 -10.21 -5.48
N ALA A 76 -12.23 -11.45 -5.71
CA ALA A 76 -11.96 -12.54 -4.78
C ALA A 76 -10.45 -12.81 -4.61
N VAL A 77 -9.69 -12.80 -5.70
CA VAL A 77 -8.21 -12.94 -5.65
C VAL A 77 -7.58 -11.77 -4.90
N LEU A 78 -8.03 -10.54 -5.18
CA LEU A 78 -7.55 -9.33 -4.51
C LEU A 78 -7.85 -9.37 -3.01
N GLU A 79 -9.03 -9.81 -2.60
CA GLU A 79 -9.38 -9.98 -1.19
C GLU A 79 -8.53 -11.05 -0.50
N ASN A 80 -8.22 -12.16 -1.17
CA ASN A 80 -7.29 -13.15 -0.63
C ASN A 80 -5.87 -12.57 -0.44
N ILE A 81 -5.36 -11.86 -1.45
CA ILE A 81 -4.05 -11.19 -1.37
C ILE A 81 -4.05 -10.18 -0.22
N ARG A 82 -5.13 -9.39 -0.06
CA ARG A 82 -5.28 -8.47 1.07
C ARG A 82 -5.32 -9.21 2.40
N ALA A 83 -6.08 -10.30 2.51
CA ALA A 83 -6.17 -11.07 3.75
C ALA A 83 -4.81 -11.65 4.19
N ASP A 84 -3.98 -12.06 3.22
CA ASP A 84 -2.63 -12.54 3.47
C ASP A 84 -1.66 -11.41 3.83
N LEU A 85 -1.66 -10.31 3.08
CA LEU A 85 -0.75 -9.18 3.29
C LEU A 85 -1.12 -8.33 4.53
N GLN A 86 -2.41 -8.21 4.84
CA GLN A 86 -2.92 -7.44 5.98
C GLN A 86 -2.90 -8.23 7.29
N ARG A 87 -2.39 -9.46 7.32
CA ARG A 87 -2.29 -10.24 8.57
C ARG A 87 -1.52 -9.47 9.66
N GLY A 88 -0.48 -8.74 9.28
CA GLY A 88 0.26 -7.83 10.18
C GLY A 88 -0.42 -6.48 10.44
N ALA A 89 -1.42 -6.09 9.64
CA ALA A 89 -2.26 -4.91 9.88
C ALA A 89 -3.34 -5.18 10.96
N ARG A 90 -3.58 -6.44 11.31
CA ARG A 90 -4.48 -6.84 12.41
C ARG A 90 -3.89 -6.65 13.82
N LEU A 91 -2.62 -6.24 13.92
CA LEU A 91 -2.02 -5.89 15.21
C LEU A 91 -2.81 -4.72 15.82
N SER A 92 -3.39 -4.94 16.98
CA SER A 92 -4.09 -3.89 17.72
C SER A 92 -3.06 -3.01 18.40
N THR A 93 -2.87 -1.79 17.90
CA THR A 93 -1.89 -0.82 18.40
C THR A 93 -2.56 0.15 19.36
N SER A 94 -1.86 0.51 20.45
CA SER A 94 -2.32 1.57 21.35
C SER A 94 -1.86 2.95 20.87
N THR A 95 -2.75 3.94 20.94
CA THR A 95 -2.41 5.37 20.77
C THR A 95 -2.12 6.08 22.11
N ASP A 96 -2.39 5.42 23.25
CA ASP A 96 -2.11 5.97 24.57
C ASP A 96 -0.59 5.97 24.83
N GLY A 97 0.05 7.14 24.66
CA GLY A 97 1.48 7.31 24.82
C GLY A 97 2.03 6.84 26.18
N ILE A 98 1.25 6.94 27.26
CA ILE A 98 1.66 6.45 28.58
C ILE A 98 1.68 4.92 28.60
N GLY A 99 0.59 4.29 28.15
CA GLY A 99 0.49 2.84 28.00
C GLY A 99 1.57 2.27 27.08
N VAL A 100 1.88 2.95 25.97
CA VAL A 100 2.97 2.55 25.05
C VAL A 100 4.33 2.58 25.76
N MET A 101 4.66 3.66 26.48
CA MET A 101 5.92 3.73 27.21
C MET A 101 6.04 2.64 28.28
N ALA A 102 4.97 2.40 29.05
CA ALA A 102 4.94 1.31 30.02
C ALA A 102 5.13 -0.06 29.36
N GLY A 103 4.47 -0.28 28.21
CA GLY A 103 4.61 -1.50 27.41
C GLY A 103 6.04 -1.70 26.89
N ILE A 104 6.75 -0.63 26.52
CA ILE A 104 8.16 -0.71 26.12
C ILE A 104 9.06 -1.08 27.30
N GLN A 105 8.87 -0.48 28.47
CA GLN A 105 9.66 -0.83 29.67
C GLN A 105 9.44 -2.28 30.08
N GLN A 106 8.18 -2.74 30.02
CA GLN A 106 7.84 -4.14 30.28
C GLN A 106 8.50 -5.06 29.25
N TYR A 107 8.43 -4.71 27.97
CA TYR A 107 9.08 -5.45 26.89
C TYR A 107 10.60 -5.58 27.14
N ILE A 108 11.30 -4.48 27.44
CA ILE A 108 12.74 -4.49 27.71
C ILE A 108 13.05 -5.45 28.87
N SER A 109 12.34 -5.30 29.98
CA SER A 109 12.53 -6.12 31.19
C SER A 109 12.24 -7.59 30.94
N GLU A 110 11.19 -7.90 30.16
CA GLU A 110 10.81 -9.26 29.82
C GLU A 110 11.90 -9.97 29.01
N TYR A 111 12.42 -9.35 27.95
CA TYR A 111 13.44 -9.97 27.10
C TYR A 111 14.81 -10.04 27.78
N GLN A 112 15.16 -9.09 28.64
CA GLN A 112 16.35 -9.22 29.50
C GLN A 112 16.23 -10.44 30.42
N ARG A 113 15.06 -10.64 31.06
CA ARG A 113 14.82 -11.81 31.90
C ARG A 113 14.80 -13.11 31.11
N LYS A 114 14.15 -13.13 29.94
CA LYS A 114 14.16 -14.31 29.04
C LYS A 114 15.59 -14.67 28.65
N ALA A 115 16.45 -13.68 28.37
CA ALA A 115 17.82 -13.93 27.96
C ALA A 115 18.63 -14.55 29.10
N ALA A 116 18.45 -14.04 30.32
CA ALA A 116 19.09 -14.58 31.52
C ALA A 116 18.57 -15.99 31.90
N ALA A 117 17.30 -16.27 31.65
CA ALA A 117 16.65 -17.53 31.98
C ALA A 117 16.74 -18.61 30.87
N GLN A 118 17.43 -18.32 29.77
CA GLN A 118 17.53 -19.23 28.64
C GLN A 118 18.24 -20.52 29.05
N MET A 119 17.72 -21.65 28.55
CA MET A 119 18.29 -22.98 28.76
C MET A 119 18.66 -23.63 27.43
N ASP A 120 19.68 -24.49 27.48
CA ASP A 120 20.11 -25.27 26.32
C ASP A 120 19.15 -26.43 26.00
N ALA A 121 19.57 -27.41 25.19
CA ALA A 121 18.75 -28.58 24.87
C ALA A 121 18.67 -29.60 26.02
N ASN A 122 19.61 -29.56 26.96
CA ASN A 122 19.72 -30.48 28.09
C ASN A 122 19.06 -29.91 29.37
N GLY A 123 18.57 -28.68 29.32
CA GLY A 123 17.97 -27.99 30.46
C GLY A 123 19.01 -27.29 31.35
N GLU A 124 20.25 -27.15 30.88
CA GLU A 124 21.30 -26.40 31.57
C GLU A 124 21.15 -24.91 31.29
N ALA A 125 21.54 -24.08 32.26
CA ALA A 125 21.50 -22.63 32.12
C ALA A 125 22.48 -22.20 31.02
N ALA A 126 21.95 -21.65 29.93
CA ALA A 126 22.72 -21.12 28.82
C ALA A 126 22.21 -19.71 28.47
N PRO A 127 22.50 -18.70 29.31
CA PRO A 127 22.03 -17.34 29.10
C PRO A 127 22.49 -16.77 27.76
N ILE A 128 21.61 -16.05 27.08
CA ILE A 128 21.94 -15.35 25.85
C ILE A 128 22.80 -14.14 26.21
N SER A 129 23.99 -14.02 25.62
CA SER A 129 24.88 -12.88 25.85
C SER A 129 24.27 -11.59 25.29
N LEU A 130 24.16 -10.56 26.12
CA LEU A 130 23.65 -9.23 25.75
C LEU A 130 24.67 -8.14 26.09
N PRO A 131 24.76 -7.06 25.28
CA PRO A 131 25.48 -5.85 25.66
C PRO A 131 24.94 -5.22 26.94
N LYS A 132 25.75 -4.34 27.54
CA LYS A 132 25.30 -3.52 28.66
C LYS A 132 24.19 -2.56 28.20
N ASP A 133 23.20 -2.33 29.06
CA ASP A 133 22.07 -1.41 28.83
C ASP A 133 21.31 -1.72 27.52
N PHE A 134 21.17 -3.01 27.20
CA PHE A 134 20.52 -3.46 25.98
C PHE A 134 18.99 -3.37 26.09
N ALA A 135 18.35 -2.70 25.13
CA ALA A 135 16.90 -2.49 25.09
C ALA A 135 16.27 -2.89 23.77
N PHE A 136 16.94 -3.77 23.01
CA PHE A 136 16.38 -4.44 21.85
C PHE A 136 15.77 -3.46 20.82
N GLY A 137 16.45 -2.36 20.50
CA GLY A 137 16.00 -1.34 19.56
C GLY A 137 15.23 -0.17 20.19
N PHE A 138 15.06 -0.18 21.52
CA PHE A 138 14.41 0.87 22.29
C PHE A 138 15.38 1.57 23.25
N GLU A 139 16.68 1.58 22.94
CA GLU A 139 17.74 2.15 23.80
C GLU A 139 17.46 3.61 24.19
N GLN A 140 16.84 4.38 23.28
CA GLN A 140 16.48 5.77 23.55
C GLN A 140 15.44 5.94 24.68
N TYR A 141 14.67 4.91 25.00
CA TYR A 141 13.62 4.98 26.01
C TYR A 141 14.03 4.38 27.37
N ILE A 142 15.25 3.86 27.51
CA ILE A 142 15.72 3.31 28.81
C ILE A 142 15.66 4.39 29.89
N ASN A 143 16.15 5.60 29.57
CA ASN A 143 16.28 6.70 30.53
C ASN A 143 15.24 7.82 30.31
N GLU A 144 14.64 7.88 29.13
CA GLU A 144 13.71 8.93 28.73
C GLU A 144 12.33 8.33 28.43
N ALA A 145 11.60 7.98 29.49
CA ALA A 145 10.22 7.50 29.38
C ALA A 145 9.21 8.66 29.19
N LYS A 146 9.57 9.67 28.38
CA LYS A 146 8.66 10.78 28.10
C LYS A 146 7.57 10.28 27.14
N PRO A 147 6.28 10.32 27.53
CA PRO A 147 5.19 9.96 26.63
C PRO A 147 5.24 10.80 25.36
N LEU A 148 4.89 10.16 24.25
CA LEU A 148 4.67 10.87 22.99
C LEU A 148 3.28 11.48 23.04
N ASP A 149 3.18 12.76 22.68
CA ASP A 149 1.91 13.49 22.64
C ASP A 149 1.14 13.25 21.32
N ASP A 150 1.76 12.53 20.36
CA ASP A 150 1.23 12.25 19.03
C ASP A 150 0.71 10.81 18.96
N GLU A 151 -0.58 10.66 18.65
CA GLU A 151 -1.28 9.38 18.59
C GLU A 151 -0.75 8.47 17.48
N GLU A 152 -0.48 9.00 16.28
CA GLU A 152 0.02 8.19 15.15
C GLU A 152 1.42 7.67 15.44
N ARG A 153 2.24 8.49 16.09
CA ARG A 153 3.58 8.11 16.54
C ARG A 153 3.54 7.06 17.64
N SER A 154 2.62 7.20 18.59
CA SER A 154 2.40 6.21 19.65
C SER A 154 1.96 4.87 19.09
N ALA A 155 1.00 4.86 18.15
CA ALA A 155 0.56 3.64 17.47
C ALA A 155 1.67 2.98 16.66
N THR A 156 2.47 3.77 15.94
CA THR A 156 3.62 3.26 15.17
C THR A 156 4.65 2.61 16.08
N LEU A 157 4.95 3.25 17.20
CA LEU A 157 5.93 2.75 18.15
C LEU A 157 5.47 1.45 18.82
N ASP A 158 4.19 1.39 19.21
CA ASP A 158 3.60 0.16 19.76
C ASP A 158 3.59 -0.96 18.71
N LYS A 159 3.30 -0.65 17.44
CA LYS A 159 3.42 -1.61 16.33
C LYS A 159 4.83 -2.15 16.19
N GLN A 160 5.84 -1.28 16.25
CA GLN A 160 7.25 -1.69 16.21
C GLN A 160 7.60 -2.62 17.38
N ARG A 161 7.13 -2.32 18.59
CA ARG A 161 7.31 -3.17 19.78
C ARG A 161 6.69 -4.54 19.60
N GLN A 162 5.47 -4.62 19.06
CA GLN A 162 4.79 -5.90 18.80
C GLN A 162 5.50 -6.72 17.73
N ILE A 163 5.96 -6.10 16.63
CA ILE A 163 6.72 -6.78 15.57
C ILE A 163 8.06 -7.29 16.10
N LEU A 164 8.80 -6.47 16.85
CA LEU A 164 10.05 -6.89 17.46
C LEU A 164 9.85 -8.00 18.49
N SER A 165 8.74 -7.98 19.24
CA SER A 165 8.37 -9.07 20.12
C SER A 165 8.21 -10.39 19.36
N TYR A 166 7.52 -10.37 18.21
CA TYR A 166 7.41 -11.55 17.36
C TYR A 166 8.79 -12.04 16.89
N LEU A 167 9.62 -11.13 16.34
CA LEU A 167 10.95 -11.46 15.83
C LEU A 167 11.87 -12.02 16.91
N LEU A 168 11.87 -11.42 18.10
CA LEU A 168 12.69 -11.87 19.22
C LEU A 168 12.21 -13.19 19.77
N ASN A 169 10.91 -13.43 19.91
CA ASN A 169 10.43 -14.74 20.33
C ASN A 169 10.93 -15.84 19.38
N ARG A 170 10.81 -15.63 18.06
CA ARG A 170 11.36 -16.57 17.06
C ARG A 170 12.88 -16.73 17.17
N LEU A 171 13.61 -15.65 17.43
CA LEU A 171 15.04 -15.73 17.64
C LEU A 171 15.37 -16.54 18.90
N PHE A 172 14.71 -16.27 20.03
CA PHE A 172 14.93 -16.96 21.30
C PHE A 172 14.57 -18.45 21.21
N ASP A 173 13.50 -18.80 20.49
CA ASP A 173 13.14 -20.19 20.17
C ASP A 173 14.26 -20.90 19.41
N ALA A 174 14.96 -20.18 18.53
CA ALA A 174 16.13 -20.68 17.81
C ALA A 174 17.42 -20.74 18.66
N LYS A 175 17.37 -20.29 19.93
CA LYS A 175 18.47 -20.36 20.92
C LYS A 175 19.81 -19.78 20.42
N PRO A 176 19.91 -18.47 20.18
CA PRO A 176 21.17 -17.84 19.81
C PRO A 176 22.15 -17.89 20.98
N ALA A 177 23.45 -17.83 20.70
CA ALA A 177 24.47 -17.69 21.74
C ALA A 177 24.51 -16.25 22.32
N GLY A 178 24.17 -15.25 21.51
CA GLY A 178 24.20 -13.85 21.93
C GLY A 178 23.51 -12.94 20.92
N ILE A 179 23.03 -11.79 21.38
CA ILE A 179 22.44 -10.75 20.54
C ILE A 179 23.34 -9.53 20.63
N VAL A 180 23.88 -9.11 19.49
CA VAL A 180 24.87 -8.01 19.41
C VAL A 180 24.18 -6.67 19.21
N SER A 181 23.20 -6.61 18.31
CA SER A 181 22.41 -5.39 18.09
C SER A 181 21.02 -5.68 17.58
N VAL A 182 20.06 -4.85 17.98
CA VAL A 182 18.72 -4.79 17.39
C VAL A 182 18.47 -3.32 17.10
N LYS A 183 18.13 -3.00 15.85
CA LYS A 183 17.87 -1.64 15.39
C LYS A 183 16.50 -1.59 14.72
N ARG A 184 15.77 -0.52 14.96
CA ARG A 184 14.51 -0.20 14.28
C ARG A 184 14.64 1.12 13.54
N GLU A 185 13.86 1.28 12.48
CA GLU A 185 13.76 2.55 11.78
C GLU A 185 13.10 3.59 12.68
N VAL A 186 13.79 4.69 12.97
CA VAL A 186 13.26 5.77 13.81
C VAL A 186 12.45 6.71 12.93
N LEU A 187 11.13 6.50 12.90
CA LEU A 187 10.19 7.32 12.11
C LEU A 187 9.66 8.54 12.87
N GLU A 188 9.89 8.59 14.18
CA GLU A 188 9.31 9.58 15.09
C GLU A 188 10.01 10.95 15.05
N ARG A 189 11.20 11.04 14.45
CA ARG A 189 11.92 12.32 14.38
C ARG A 189 11.70 12.89 12.98
N GLY A 190 10.74 13.81 12.88
CA GLY A 190 10.53 14.62 11.69
C GLY A 190 11.86 15.17 11.19
N SER A 191 12.03 15.16 9.86
CA SER A 191 13.20 15.54 9.08
C SER A 191 13.97 16.76 9.62
N SER A 192 14.78 16.54 10.64
CA SER A 192 15.66 17.53 11.24
C SER A 192 17.01 16.84 11.39
N GLY A 193 17.87 17.13 10.41
CA GLY A 193 19.16 16.49 10.16
C GLY A 193 20.23 16.84 11.20
N GLN A 194 20.03 16.44 12.45
CA GLN A 194 21.08 16.40 13.45
C GLN A 194 21.10 15.01 14.10
N ASN A 195 22.17 14.25 13.82
CA ASN A 195 22.46 12.87 14.22
C ASN A 195 21.92 11.76 13.31
N SER A 196 22.23 11.82 12.01
CA SER A 196 22.05 10.70 11.06
C SER A 196 22.86 9.46 11.41
N ASP A 197 23.96 9.59 12.17
CA ASP A 197 24.86 8.46 12.43
C ASP A 197 24.37 7.48 13.53
N LYS A 198 23.32 7.86 14.29
CA LYS A 198 22.79 7.01 15.38
C LYS A 198 21.49 6.30 15.06
N ASN A 199 20.78 6.71 14.01
CA ASN A 199 19.45 6.18 13.70
C ASN A 199 19.51 5.26 12.48
N PHE A 200 19.05 4.03 12.65
CA PHE A 200 18.96 3.08 11.55
C PHE A 200 17.91 3.55 10.55
N GLN A 201 18.28 3.61 9.28
CA GLN A 201 17.37 3.86 8.17
C GLN A 201 17.71 2.90 7.03
N ILE A 202 16.70 2.23 6.49
CA ILE A 202 16.91 1.30 5.38
C ILE A 202 17.19 2.09 4.10
N SER A 203 18.19 1.66 3.33
CA SER A 203 18.43 2.23 2.00
C SER A 203 17.23 1.97 1.09
N SER A 204 16.83 2.99 0.34
CA SER A 204 15.73 2.89 -0.63
C SER A 204 15.98 1.78 -1.67
N ALA A 205 17.24 1.52 -2.03
CA ALA A 205 17.63 0.51 -3.00
C ALA A 205 17.30 -0.93 -2.56
N ILE A 206 17.20 -1.18 -1.25
CA ILE A 206 16.92 -2.51 -0.69
C ILE A 206 15.59 -2.55 0.06
N SER A 207 14.83 -1.45 0.10
CA SER A 207 13.49 -1.41 0.71
C SER A 207 12.44 -2.13 -0.14
N ALA A 208 11.36 -2.58 0.50
CA ALA A 208 10.16 -3.10 -0.17
C ALA A 208 9.04 -2.04 -0.26
N ARG A 209 9.31 -0.81 0.20
CA ARG A 209 8.35 0.30 0.20
C ARG A 209 7.97 0.69 -1.22
N VAL A 210 6.68 0.78 -1.49
CA VAL A 210 6.12 1.27 -2.76
C VAL A 210 5.22 2.46 -2.43
N PRO A 211 5.62 3.70 -2.78
CA PRO A 211 4.82 4.89 -2.46
C PRO A 211 3.37 4.75 -2.92
N GLY A 212 2.41 5.00 -2.02
CA GLY A 212 0.98 4.91 -2.30
C GLY A 212 0.40 3.49 -2.34
N ALA A 213 1.22 2.45 -2.15
CA ALA A 213 0.76 1.05 -2.19
C ALA A 213 1.22 0.20 -0.99
N ILE A 214 2.48 0.32 -0.56
CA ILE A 214 3.07 -0.52 0.48
C ILE A 214 3.93 0.33 1.43
N ASP A 215 3.47 0.46 2.66
CA ASP A 215 4.24 0.99 3.78
C ASP A 215 5.04 -0.12 4.47
N THR A 216 6.28 0.19 4.85
CA THR A 216 7.20 -0.77 5.48
C THR A 216 7.87 -0.17 6.70
N LEU A 217 8.04 -1.01 7.73
CA LEU A 217 8.88 -0.75 8.88
C LEU A 217 10.15 -1.59 8.78
N ALA A 218 11.32 -0.96 8.83
CA ALA A 218 12.59 -1.68 8.73
C ALA A 218 13.18 -2.00 10.11
N PHE A 219 13.75 -3.20 10.21
CA PHE A 219 14.47 -3.68 11.39
C PHE A 219 15.79 -4.32 10.97
N SER A 220 16.80 -4.27 11.83
CA SER A 220 18.08 -4.95 11.66
C SER A 220 18.45 -5.65 12.95
N MET A 221 18.89 -6.91 12.84
CA MET A 221 19.28 -7.74 13.98
C MET A 221 20.64 -8.35 13.69
N THR A 222 21.55 -8.22 14.64
CA THR A 222 22.87 -8.86 14.62
C THR A 222 22.97 -9.75 15.85
N PHE A 223 23.29 -11.02 15.64
CA PHE A 223 23.37 -12.01 16.71
C PHE A 223 24.45 -13.05 16.38
N THR A 224 24.94 -13.73 17.40
CA THR A 224 25.88 -14.84 17.29
C THR A 224 25.14 -16.14 17.57
N ALA A 225 25.25 -17.11 16.69
CA ALA A 225 24.60 -18.41 16.85
C ALA A 225 25.32 -19.50 16.05
N TYR A 226 24.98 -20.75 16.34
CA TYR A 226 25.35 -21.89 15.52
C TYR A 226 24.54 -21.89 14.21
N THR A 227 25.05 -22.60 13.19
CA THR A 227 24.40 -22.67 11.87
C THR A 227 22.97 -23.20 11.95
N ASP A 228 22.72 -24.17 12.84
CA ASP A 228 21.38 -24.75 13.00
C ASP A 228 20.38 -23.76 13.57
N SER A 229 20.79 -22.94 14.55
CA SER A 229 19.97 -21.84 15.09
C SER A 229 19.61 -20.82 14.01
N LEU A 230 20.58 -20.39 13.19
CA LEU A 230 20.30 -19.46 12.08
C LEU A 230 19.29 -20.06 11.09
N ARG A 231 19.45 -21.35 10.74
CA ARG A 231 18.54 -22.04 9.83
C ARG A 231 17.13 -22.13 10.41
N SER A 232 17.00 -22.52 11.67
CA SER A 232 15.70 -22.59 12.36
C SER A 232 15.00 -21.24 12.39
N PHE A 233 15.73 -20.17 12.74
CA PHE A 233 15.18 -18.82 12.75
C PHE A 233 14.66 -18.39 11.37
N LEU A 234 15.44 -18.56 10.31
CA LEU A 234 15.02 -18.18 8.95
C LEU A 234 13.83 -19.03 8.46
N ASN A 235 13.81 -20.32 8.76
CA ASN A 235 12.70 -21.20 8.41
C ASN A 235 11.41 -20.81 9.15
N ASP A 236 11.52 -20.39 10.42
CA ASP A 236 10.37 -19.92 11.18
C ASP A 236 9.85 -18.58 10.67
N LEU A 237 10.73 -17.65 10.27
CA LEU A 237 10.31 -16.41 9.60
C LEU A 237 9.62 -16.68 8.26
N ALA A 238 10.06 -17.71 7.53
CA ALA A 238 9.47 -18.10 6.25
C ALA A 238 8.04 -18.68 6.37
N LYS A 239 7.56 -19.02 7.58
CA LYS A 239 6.17 -19.42 7.82
C LYS A 239 5.16 -18.28 7.58
N PHE A 240 5.64 -17.04 7.51
CA PHE A 240 4.85 -15.87 7.11
C PHE A 240 3.61 -15.62 7.99
N ASP A 241 3.72 -15.90 9.30
CA ASP A 241 2.67 -15.54 10.29
C ASP A 241 2.45 -14.02 10.32
N LEU A 242 3.51 -13.25 10.10
CA LEU A 242 3.50 -11.83 9.81
C LEU A 242 4.12 -11.59 8.43
N PRO A 243 3.70 -10.54 7.70
CA PRO A 243 4.21 -10.20 6.37
C PRO A 243 5.62 -9.62 6.43
N ILE A 244 6.60 -10.45 6.81
CA ILE A 244 8.00 -10.08 7.03
C ILE A 244 8.81 -10.53 5.82
N VAL A 245 9.64 -9.62 5.31
CA VAL A 245 10.54 -9.90 4.17
C VAL A 245 11.98 -9.68 4.61
N VAL A 246 12.81 -10.70 4.50
CA VAL A 246 14.25 -10.60 4.74
C VAL A 246 14.93 -10.01 3.50
N ARG A 247 15.62 -8.87 3.66
CA ARG A 247 16.21 -8.11 2.53
C ARG A 247 17.72 -8.24 2.41
N SER A 248 18.41 -8.47 3.52
CA SER A 248 19.86 -8.71 3.55
C SER A 248 20.18 -9.69 4.66
N ILE A 249 21.13 -10.58 4.38
CA ILE A 249 21.72 -11.51 5.35
C ILE A 249 23.22 -11.47 5.12
N GLU A 250 23.96 -11.10 6.14
CA GLU A 250 25.43 -11.14 6.14
C GLU A 250 25.87 -12.12 7.22
N VAL A 251 26.71 -13.09 6.85
CA VAL A 251 27.22 -14.11 7.76
C VAL A 251 28.73 -14.05 7.75
N SER A 252 29.32 -13.87 8.93
CA SER A 252 30.76 -13.91 9.13
C SER A 252 31.08 -14.85 10.29
N ARG A 253 32.30 -15.41 10.28
CA ARG A 253 32.79 -16.17 11.44
C ARG A 253 33.22 -15.19 12.52
N PRO A 254 32.97 -15.48 13.80
CA PRO A 254 33.51 -14.67 14.88
C PRO A 254 35.04 -14.69 14.83
N SER A 255 35.65 -13.51 14.84
CA SER A 255 37.10 -13.31 14.80
C SER A 255 37.76 -14.08 15.96
N GLY A 256 38.67 -15.02 15.64
CA GLY A 256 39.42 -15.80 16.64
C GLY A 256 39.13 -17.31 16.69
N SER A 257 38.23 -17.84 15.86
CA SER A 257 38.03 -19.28 15.72
C SER A 257 39.12 -19.91 14.84
N GLN A 258 40.18 -20.43 15.46
CA GLN A 258 41.11 -21.33 14.77
C GLN A 258 40.40 -22.66 14.49
N THR A 259 40.59 -23.17 13.29
CA THR A 259 40.13 -24.51 12.89
C THR A 259 41.04 -25.53 13.56
N THR A 260 40.48 -26.38 14.42
CA THR A 260 41.09 -27.66 14.80
C THR A 260 40.55 -28.74 13.87
#